data_AF-A0A831JQA3-F1
#
_entry.id   AF-A0A831JQA3-F1
#
_cell.length_a   1.000
_cell.length_b   1.000
_cell.length_c   1.000
_cell.angle_alpha   90.00
_cell.angle_beta   90.00
_cell.angle_gamma   90.00
#
_symmetry.space_group_name_H-M   'P 1'
#
loop_
_entity.id
_entity.type
_entity.pdbx_description
1 polymer ?
#
loop_
_entity_poly.entity_id
_entity_poly.type
_entity_poly.pdbx_seq_one_letter_code
_entity_poly.pdbx_strand_id
1 'polypeptide(L)'
;MHNNIQPKGDALGFLDSYPSDKETIILPSGSSVEVKKYILKFKAWQGDKPVFDFGRKPIIDFDGEGCFAELAILRMFLKNGWQGVWVEAYGGTHFLNSMPTSWSLKPEHISIPEEKEKLLKRIWMAGKTKACFDVVVWQDDKILFCEAKRSKKDRLTKAQEKFIQGVITCGIPLSALIIIEWDFQP
;
A
#
# COMPACT_ATOMS: atom_id res chain seq x y z
N MET A 1 37.20 -19.41 -7.28
CA MET A 1 36.22 -19.11 -6.22
C MET A 1 34.89 -18.84 -6.91
N HIS A 2 34.00 -19.83 -6.93
CA HIS A 2 32.68 -19.67 -7.53
C HIS A 2 31.82 -18.90 -6.53
N ASN A 3 31.57 -17.61 -6.82
CA ASN A 3 30.57 -16.85 -6.08
C ASN A 3 29.20 -17.40 -6.46
N ASN A 4 28.69 -18.23 -5.57
CA ASN A 4 27.34 -18.74 -5.61
C ASN A 4 26.41 -17.57 -5.21
N ILE A 5 25.98 -16.79 -6.20
CA ILE A 5 24.93 -15.79 -6.01
C ILE A 5 23.66 -16.61 -5.75
N GLN A 6 23.26 -16.69 -4.47
CA GLN A 6 21.93 -17.18 -4.10
C GLN A 6 20.90 -16.46 -4.98
N PRO A 7 19.89 -17.15 -5.53
CA PRO A 7 18.85 -16.48 -6.29
C PRO A 7 18.26 -15.39 -5.39
N LYS A 8 18.25 -14.14 -5.88
CA LYS A 8 17.45 -13.06 -5.29
C LYS A 8 16.06 -13.65 -5.11
N GLY A 9 15.68 -13.93 -3.86
CA GLY A 9 14.37 -14.49 -3.53
C GLY A 9 13.28 -13.64 -4.16
N ASP A 10 12.11 -14.23 -4.39
CA ASP A 10 10.95 -13.47 -4.84
C ASP A 10 10.84 -12.20 -3.99
N ALA A 11 10.66 -11.05 -4.64
CA ALA A 11 10.73 -9.74 -3.99
C ALA A 11 9.67 -9.59 -2.89
N LEU A 12 8.68 -10.48 -2.91
CA LEU A 12 7.58 -10.61 -1.98
C LEU A 12 7.68 -11.84 -1.07
N GLY A 13 8.81 -12.53 -1.00
CA GLY A 13 8.95 -13.78 -0.24
C GLY A 13 8.60 -13.66 1.26
N PHE A 14 8.71 -12.46 1.83
CA PHE A 14 8.27 -12.18 3.20
C PHE A 14 6.74 -12.17 3.39
N LEU A 15 5.97 -12.03 2.30
CA LEU A 15 4.51 -12.14 2.27
C LEU A 15 4.04 -13.58 2.03
N ASP A 16 4.89 -14.48 1.54
CA ASP A 16 4.51 -15.88 1.23
C ASP A 16 4.15 -16.69 2.48
N SER A 17 4.56 -16.24 3.66
CA SER A 17 4.13 -16.83 4.94
C SER A 17 2.66 -16.54 5.28
N TYR A 18 2.00 -15.64 4.54
CA TYR A 18 0.60 -15.26 4.78
C TYR A 18 -0.33 -15.98 3.80
N PRO A 19 -1.54 -16.38 4.24
CA PRO A 19 -2.55 -16.86 3.31
C PRO A 19 -2.78 -15.85 2.19
N SER A 20 -2.96 -16.36 0.98
CA SER A 20 -3.19 -15.52 -0.19
C SER A 20 -4.32 -16.05 -1.06
N ASP A 21 -4.90 -15.13 -1.81
CA ASP A 21 -6.05 -15.33 -2.68
C ASP A 21 -5.93 -14.36 -3.86
N LYS A 22 -6.97 -14.27 -4.68
CA LYS A 22 -7.11 -13.25 -5.72
C LYS A 22 -8.40 -12.46 -5.50
N GLU A 23 -8.38 -11.20 -5.89
CA GLU A 23 -9.58 -10.37 -5.96
C GLU A 23 -9.89 -10.02 -7.41
N THR A 24 -11.10 -10.35 -7.85
CA THR A 24 -11.61 -9.99 -9.18
C THR A 24 -12.15 -8.58 -9.13
N ILE A 25 -11.59 -7.70 -9.96
CA ILE A 25 -11.92 -6.28 -10.01
C ILE A 25 -12.50 -5.97 -11.38
N ILE A 26 -13.67 -5.35 -11.40
CA ILE A 26 -14.28 -4.86 -12.63
C ILE A 26 -13.73 -3.47 -12.93
N LEU A 27 -13.08 -3.31 -14.07
CA LEU A 27 -12.53 -2.04 -14.53
C LEU A 27 -13.62 -1.14 -15.09
N PRO A 28 -13.38 0.18 -15.20
CA PRO A 28 -14.34 1.11 -15.82
C PRO A 28 -14.73 0.77 -17.27
N SER A 29 -13.89 0.01 -17.98
CA SER A 29 -14.16 -0.52 -19.32
C SER A 29 -15.20 -1.65 -19.34
N GLY A 30 -15.53 -2.23 -18.18
CA GLY A 30 -16.35 -3.43 -18.04
C GLY A 30 -15.55 -4.75 -18.06
N SER A 31 -14.26 -4.73 -18.40
CA SER A 31 -13.40 -5.91 -18.30
C SER A 31 -13.04 -6.22 -16.85
N SER A 32 -12.77 -7.49 -16.52
CA SER A 32 -12.28 -7.89 -15.21
C SER A 32 -10.78 -8.15 -15.21
N VAL A 33 -10.14 -7.92 -14.06
CA VAL A 33 -8.75 -8.32 -13.78
C VAL A 33 -8.67 -9.01 -12.42
N GLU A 34 -7.69 -9.90 -12.26
CA GLU A 34 -7.38 -10.52 -10.98
C GLU A 34 -6.15 -9.85 -10.36
N VAL A 35 -6.27 -9.40 -9.12
CA VAL A 35 -5.17 -8.82 -8.34
C VAL A 35 -4.82 -9.76 -7.18
N LYS A 36 -3.52 -9.93 -6.91
CA LYS A 36 -3.06 -10.76 -5.80
C LYS A 36 -3.50 -10.14 -4.48
N LYS A 37 -4.07 -10.96 -3.59
CA LYS A 37 -4.52 -10.55 -2.27
C LYS A 37 -3.79 -11.37 -1.19
N TYR A 38 -3.22 -10.71 -0.19
CA TYR A 38 -2.71 -11.36 1.02
C TYR A 38 -3.63 -11.06 2.20
N ILE A 39 -3.76 -12.04 3.10
CA ILE A 39 -4.66 -11.98 4.25
C ILE A 39 -3.83 -11.91 5.53
N LEU A 40 -3.85 -10.75 6.18
CA LEU A 40 -3.07 -10.45 7.39
C LEU A 40 -3.98 -10.36 8.62
N LYS A 41 -3.40 -10.68 9.78
CA LYS A 41 -4.05 -10.53 11.09
C LYS A 41 -3.14 -9.75 12.02
N PHE A 42 -3.60 -8.57 12.42
CA PHE A 42 -2.87 -7.69 13.32
C PHE A 42 -3.43 -7.76 14.74
N LYS A 43 -2.58 -7.54 15.73
CA LYS A 43 -3.04 -7.30 17.10
C LYS A 43 -3.63 -5.90 17.20
N ALA A 44 -4.67 -5.73 18.03
CA ALA A 44 -5.15 -4.41 18.38
C ALA A 44 -4.17 -3.74 19.32
N TRP A 45 -3.88 -2.45 19.10
CA TRP A 45 -3.01 -1.68 20.00
C TRP A 45 -3.63 -1.55 21.40
N GLN A 46 -2.84 -1.88 22.43
CA GLN A 46 -3.26 -1.84 23.84
C GLN A 46 -2.58 -0.74 24.66
N GLY A 47 -1.63 0.00 24.07
CA GLY A 47 -0.97 1.11 24.75
C GLY A 47 -1.75 2.43 24.66
N ASP A 48 -1.06 3.52 24.97
CA ASP A 48 -1.66 4.86 24.95
C ASP A 48 -2.18 5.22 23.55
N LYS A 49 -3.33 5.90 23.51
CA LYS A 49 -3.88 6.36 22.23
C LYS A 49 -2.89 7.30 21.55
N PRO A 50 -2.66 7.14 20.23
CA PRO A 50 -1.85 8.09 19.50
C PRO A 50 -2.49 9.48 19.56
N VAL A 51 -1.65 10.52 19.50
CA VAL A 51 -2.06 11.93 19.51
C VAL A 51 -3.12 12.22 18.42
N PHE A 52 -3.04 11.49 17.32
CA PHE A 52 -3.92 11.63 16.19
C PHE A 52 -4.41 10.26 15.71
N ASP A 53 -5.74 10.10 15.62
CA ASP A 53 -6.40 8.83 15.29
C ASP A 53 -7.10 8.85 13.92
N PHE A 54 -6.88 9.90 13.11
CA PHE A 54 -7.47 10.06 11.78
C PHE A 54 -8.99 9.83 11.76
N GLY A 55 -9.71 10.37 12.75
CA GLY A 55 -11.16 10.20 12.83
C GLY A 55 -11.55 8.79 13.28
N ARG A 56 -10.89 8.27 14.32
CA ARG A 56 -11.12 6.95 14.92
C ARG A 56 -10.75 5.76 14.02
N LYS A 57 -9.77 5.95 13.14
CA LYS A 57 -9.18 4.86 12.38
C LYS A 57 -8.61 3.81 13.35
N PRO A 58 -8.82 2.51 13.10
CA PRO A 58 -8.33 1.47 14.03
C PRO A 58 -6.80 1.52 14.14
N ILE A 59 -6.30 1.37 15.37
CA ILE A 59 -4.87 1.30 15.65
C ILE A 59 -4.48 -0.15 15.87
N ILE A 60 -3.46 -0.58 15.14
CA ILE A 60 -2.86 -1.91 15.25
C ILE A 60 -1.54 -1.83 16.00
N ASP A 61 -1.20 -2.90 16.70
CA ASP A 61 0.14 -3.11 17.23
C ASP A 61 1.01 -3.72 16.12
N PHE A 62 2.05 -2.99 15.75
CA PHE A 62 3.10 -3.48 14.87
C PHE A 62 4.45 -3.29 15.56
N ASP A 63 5.05 -4.41 15.97
CA ASP A 63 6.33 -4.47 16.69
C ASP A 63 6.38 -3.65 17.99
N GLY A 64 5.28 -3.63 18.74
CA GLY A 64 5.19 -2.90 20.01
C GLY A 64 4.89 -1.41 19.83
N GLU A 65 4.57 -0.97 18.61
CA GLU A 65 4.16 0.41 18.31
C GLU A 65 2.74 0.46 17.74
N GLY A 66 1.93 1.39 18.26
CA GLY A 66 0.60 1.68 17.73
C GLY A 66 0.66 2.48 16.42
N CYS A 67 0.12 1.93 15.33
CA CYS A 67 0.04 2.63 14.04
C CYS A 67 -1.21 2.24 13.23
N PHE A 68 -1.44 2.88 12.10
CA PHE A 68 -2.47 2.48 11.13
C PHE A 68 -2.01 1.27 10.30
N ALA A 69 -2.98 0.54 9.72
CA ALA A 69 -2.71 -0.66 8.91
C ALA A 69 -1.75 -0.38 7.73
N GLU A 70 -1.91 0.75 7.06
CA GLU A 70 -1.08 1.19 5.94
C GLU A 70 0.37 1.41 6.38
N LEU A 71 0.59 1.97 7.58
CA LEU A 71 1.93 2.16 8.11
C LEU A 71 2.58 0.84 8.54
N ALA A 72 1.83 -0.12 9.10
CA ALA A 72 2.38 -1.44 9.35
C ALA A 72 2.78 -2.14 8.06
N ILE A 73 1.92 -2.09 7.03
CA ILE A 73 2.23 -2.65 5.70
C ILE A 73 3.51 -2.00 5.15
N LEU A 74 3.60 -0.66 5.17
CA LEU A 74 4.82 0.04 4.76
C LEU A 74 6.04 -0.45 5.55
N ARG A 75 5.95 -0.53 6.88
CA ARG A 75 7.05 -0.98 7.75
C ARG A 75 7.47 -2.43 7.45
N MET A 76 6.54 -3.32 7.10
CA MET A 76 6.88 -4.68 6.64
C MET A 76 7.78 -4.64 5.40
N PHE A 77 7.44 -3.83 4.41
CA PHE A 77 8.29 -3.65 3.22
C PHE A 77 9.64 -3.03 3.56
N LEU A 78 9.67 -1.96 4.38
CA LEU A 78 10.90 -1.29 4.78
C LEU A 78 11.87 -2.25 5.50
N LYS A 79 11.35 -3.10 6.41
CA LYS A 79 12.13 -4.14 7.10
C LYS A 79 12.73 -5.19 6.17
N ASN A 80 12.16 -5.35 4.97
CA ASN A 80 12.61 -6.30 3.96
C ASN A 80 13.38 -5.61 2.82
N GLY A 81 13.98 -4.44 3.09
CA GLY A 81 14.92 -3.78 2.19
C GLY A 81 14.26 -3.00 1.05
N TRP A 82 12.96 -2.74 1.14
CA TRP A 82 12.27 -1.82 0.24
C TRP A 82 12.36 -0.39 0.75
N GLN A 83 12.13 0.56 -0.15
CA GLN A 83 11.80 1.94 0.17
C GLN A 83 10.31 2.17 -0.11
N GLY A 84 9.70 3.17 0.49
CA GLY A 84 8.29 3.45 0.20
C GLY A 84 7.66 4.53 1.05
N VAL A 85 6.39 4.80 0.76
CA VAL A 85 5.55 5.78 1.44
C VAL A 85 4.12 5.27 1.57
N TRP A 86 3.44 5.72 2.63
CA TRP A 86 1.99 5.78 2.70
C TRP A 86 1.54 7.02 1.92
N VAL A 87 0.62 6.84 0.98
CA VAL A 87 0.00 7.88 0.17
C VAL A 87 -1.35 8.23 0.78
N GLU A 88 -1.48 9.43 1.32
CA GLU A 88 -2.78 10.04 1.61
C GLU A 88 -3.19 10.91 0.42
N ALA A 89 -4.33 10.60 -0.20
CA ALA A 89 -4.80 11.27 -1.41
C ALA A 89 -6.03 12.17 -1.18
N TYR A 90 -6.61 12.14 0.02
CA TYR A 90 -7.77 12.95 0.39
C TYR A 90 -7.35 14.37 0.81
N GLY A 91 -7.98 15.39 0.21
CA GLY A 91 -7.68 16.80 0.52
C GLY A 91 -6.35 17.33 -0.03
N GLY A 92 -5.55 16.48 -0.66
CA GLY A 92 -4.21 16.75 -1.18
C GLY A 92 -3.45 15.43 -1.30
N THR A 93 -2.37 15.38 -2.10
CA THR A 93 -1.48 14.21 -2.09
C THR A 93 -0.37 14.44 -1.08
N HIS A 94 -0.32 13.63 -0.04
CA HIS A 94 0.75 13.61 0.94
C HIS A 94 1.42 12.24 0.96
N PHE A 95 2.75 12.25 0.99
CA PHE A 95 3.55 11.05 1.17
C PHE A 95 4.09 11.04 2.59
N LEU A 96 3.81 9.98 3.33
CA LEU A 96 4.11 9.85 4.75
C LEU A 96 4.92 8.57 4.99
N ASN A 97 5.80 8.57 5.98
CA ASN A 97 6.49 7.37 6.46
C ASN A 97 6.36 7.17 7.98
N SER A 98 5.59 8.02 8.65
CA SER A 98 5.34 8.01 10.08
C SER A 98 3.88 8.35 10.38
N MET A 99 3.47 8.15 11.65
CA MET A 99 2.17 8.60 12.12
C MET A 99 2.06 10.13 12.00
N PRO A 100 1.02 10.66 11.34
CA PRO A 100 0.77 12.09 11.33
C PRO A 100 0.30 12.56 12.70
N THR A 101 0.52 13.84 13.01
CA THR A 101 0.08 14.45 14.28
C THR A 101 -1.08 15.41 14.12
N SER A 102 -1.46 15.72 12.88
CA SER A 102 -2.54 16.66 12.55
C SER A 102 -3.15 16.39 11.18
N TRP A 103 -4.34 16.96 10.92
CA TRP A 103 -4.99 16.95 9.61
C TRP A 103 -4.23 17.71 8.51
N SER A 104 -3.27 18.56 8.87
CA SER A 104 -2.58 19.37 7.86
C SER A 104 -1.65 18.54 6.97
N LEU A 105 -1.08 17.46 7.50
CA LEU A 105 -0.14 16.52 6.86
C LEU A 105 1.09 17.14 6.17
N LYS A 106 1.17 18.47 6.08
CA LYS A 106 2.28 19.21 5.46
C LYS A 106 3.59 19.05 6.26
N PRO A 107 3.59 19.13 7.60
CA PRO A 107 4.82 18.93 8.37
C PRO A 107 5.41 17.53 8.20
N GLU A 108 4.56 16.52 8.02
CA GLU A 108 4.96 15.13 7.89
C GLU A 108 5.13 14.67 6.43
N HIS A 109 4.84 15.54 5.46
CA HIS A 109 5.02 15.24 4.05
C HIS A 109 6.51 15.06 3.73
N ILE A 110 6.83 13.95 3.08
CA ILE A 110 8.18 13.69 2.57
C ILE A 110 8.20 13.70 1.04
N SER A 111 9.33 14.08 0.47
CA SER A 111 9.56 13.93 -0.97
C SER A 111 9.89 12.48 -1.30
N ILE A 112 9.40 12.01 -2.45
CA ILE A 112 9.80 10.73 -3.06
C ILE A 112 10.67 11.00 -4.28
N PRO A 113 11.40 10.00 -4.81
CA PRO A 113 12.17 10.17 -6.03
C PRO A 113 11.32 10.67 -7.20
N GLU A 114 11.84 11.61 -7.98
CA GLU A 114 11.09 12.36 -8.99
C GLU A 114 10.46 11.43 -10.04
N GLU A 115 11.15 10.35 -10.41
CA GLU A 115 10.67 9.37 -11.37
C GLU A 115 9.44 8.60 -10.86
N LYS A 116 9.35 8.36 -9.54
CA LYS A 116 8.19 7.68 -8.92
C LYS A 116 7.00 8.63 -8.86
N GLU A 117 7.24 9.91 -8.53
CA GLU A 117 6.18 10.92 -8.56
C GLU A 117 5.66 11.18 -9.98
N LYS A 118 6.55 11.25 -10.98
CA LYS A 118 6.19 11.34 -12.41
C LYS A 118 5.36 10.12 -12.85
N LEU A 119 5.72 8.92 -12.40
CA LEU A 119 4.96 7.71 -12.68
C LEU A 119 3.55 7.77 -12.07
N LEU A 120 3.42 8.17 -10.80
CA LEU A 120 2.11 8.37 -10.15
C LEU A 120 1.24 9.37 -10.91
N LYS A 121 1.80 10.52 -11.31
CA LYS A 121 1.08 11.51 -12.12
C LYS A 121 0.60 10.93 -13.45
N ARG A 122 1.43 10.12 -14.13
CA ARG A 122 1.03 9.42 -15.36
C ARG A 122 -0.14 8.46 -15.13
N ILE A 123 -0.08 7.67 -14.06
CA ILE A 123 -1.15 6.74 -13.66
C ILE A 123 -2.46 7.51 -13.40
N TRP A 124 -2.40 8.61 -12.64
CA TRP A 124 -3.56 9.46 -12.36
C TRP A 124 -4.19 10.05 -13.62
N MET A 125 -3.37 10.56 -14.54
CA MET A 125 -3.84 11.07 -15.82
C MET A 125 -4.51 9.98 -16.65
N ALA A 126 -3.89 8.80 -16.75
CA ALA A 126 -4.41 7.67 -17.50
C ALA A 126 -5.73 7.12 -16.90
N GLY A 127 -5.79 7.01 -15.57
CA GLY A 127 -6.96 6.55 -14.83
C GLY A 127 -8.06 7.59 -14.67
N LYS A 128 -7.78 8.87 -14.96
CA LYS A 128 -8.67 10.01 -14.69
C LYS A 128 -9.15 10.02 -13.23
N THR A 129 -8.19 9.87 -12.31
CA THR A 129 -8.41 9.82 -10.86
C THR A 129 -7.21 10.42 -10.14
N LYS A 130 -7.40 10.92 -8.92
CA LYS A 130 -6.31 11.24 -7.98
C LYS A 130 -6.19 10.22 -6.85
N ALA A 131 -7.09 9.22 -6.81
CA ALA A 131 -6.94 8.12 -5.87
C ALA A 131 -5.64 7.37 -6.17
N CYS A 132 -5.06 6.80 -5.11
CA CYS A 132 -3.91 5.92 -5.16
C CYS A 132 -4.23 4.72 -4.28
N PHE A 133 -3.46 3.65 -4.43
CA PHE A 133 -3.35 2.66 -3.38
C PHE A 133 -2.60 3.23 -2.19
N ASP A 134 -2.94 2.76 -1.00
CA ASP A 134 -2.45 3.33 0.26
C ASP A 134 -0.93 3.33 0.35
N VAL A 135 -0.24 2.26 -0.07
CA VAL A 135 1.21 2.16 0.08
C VAL A 135 1.88 2.02 -1.28
N VAL A 136 2.91 2.82 -1.52
CA VAL A 136 3.77 2.74 -2.71
C VAL A 136 5.18 2.42 -2.27
N VAL A 137 5.70 1.29 -2.72
CA VAL A 137 7.04 0.82 -2.36
C VAL A 137 7.85 0.50 -3.62
N TRP A 138 9.16 0.66 -3.54
CA TRP A 138 10.08 0.36 -4.62
C TRP A 138 11.38 -0.25 -4.10
N GLN A 139 11.98 -1.10 -4.94
CA GLN A 139 13.27 -1.74 -4.69
C GLN A 139 13.89 -2.02 -6.06
N ASP A 140 15.11 -1.55 -6.28
CA ASP A 140 15.77 -1.59 -7.60
C ASP A 140 14.84 -1.02 -8.70
N ASP A 141 14.55 -1.81 -9.72
CA ASP A 141 13.67 -1.50 -10.85
C ASP A 141 12.19 -1.80 -10.58
N LYS A 142 11.86 -2.38 -9.43
CA LYS A 142 10.51 -2.80 -9.07
C LYS A 142 9.75 -1.69 -8.35
N ILE A 143 8.46 -1.62 -8.60
CA ILE A 143 7.50 -0.80 -7.87
C ILE A 143 6.26 -1.63 -7.58
N LEU A 144 5.72 -1.47 -6.38
CA LEU A 144 4.46 -2.08 -5.97
C LEU A 144 3.53 -1.01 -5.39
N PHE A 145 2.25 -1.25 -5.58
CA PHE A 145 1.13 -0.49 -5.07
C PHE A 145 0.32 -1.44 -4.19
N CYS A 146 0.20 -1.15 -2.89
CA CYS A 146 -0.49 -2.00 -1.93
C CYS A 146 -1.69 -1.25 -1.35
N GLU A 147 -2.88 -1.80 -1.54
CA GLU A 147 -4.12 -1.27 -0.95
C GLU A 147 -4.43 -2.01 0.34
N ALA A 148 -4.64 -1.30 1.44
CA ALA A 148 -5.06 -1.88 2.70
C ALA A 148 -6.60 -1.90 2.77
N LYS A 149 -7.19 -3.08 2.98
CA LYS A 149 -8.64 -3.22 3.17
C LYS A 149 -8.95 -3.98 4.43
N ARG A 150 -9.76 -3.41 5.32
CA ARG A 150 -10.23 -4.16 6.47
C ARG A 150 -11.33 -5.12 6.04
N SER A 151 -11.15 -6.39 6.37
CA SER A 151 -12.05 -7.47 5.95
C SER A 151 -13.50 -7.19 6.34
N LYS A 152 -14.41 -7.38 5.37
CA LYS A 152 -15.87 -7.14 5.48
C LYS A 152 -16.27 -5.69 5.82
N LYS A 153 -15.34 -4.76 5.99
CA LYS A 153 -15.60 -3.36 6.31
C LYS A 153 -15.35 -2.45 5.12
N ASP A 154 -14.31 -2.76 4.36
CA ASP A 154 -13.89 -1.95 3.22
C ASP A 154 -14.03 -2.72 1.91
N ARG A 155 -14.22 -1.97 0.83
CA ARG A 155 -14.18 -2.46 -0.56
C ARG A 155 -13.43 -1.44 -1.41
N LEU A 156 -12.95 -1.87 -2.56
CA LEU A 156 -12.40 -0.94 -3.55
C LEU A 156 -13.49 0.05 -3.99
N THR A 157 -13.08 1.31 -4.14
CA THR A 157 -13.95 2.36 -4.66
C THR A 157 -13.80 2.48 -6.17
N LYS A 158 -14.79 3.10 -6.84
CA LYS A 158 -14.69 3.42 -8.28
C LYS A 158 -13.46 4.27 -8.64
N ALA A 159 -12.98 5.09 -7.70
CA ALA A 159 -11.78 5.89 -7.90
C ALA A 159 -10.51 5.02 -7.86
N GLN A 160 -10.49 3.95 -7.08
CA GLN A 160 -9.41 2.97 -7.01
C GLN A 160 -9.44 2.00 -8.21
N GLU A 161 -10.62 1.60 -8.68
CA GLU A 161 -10.78 0.87 -9.95
C GLU A 161 -10.20 1.66 -11.13
N LYS A 162 -10.46 2.97 -11.16
CA LYS A 162 -9.83 3.90 -12.12
C LYS A 162 -8.30 3.98 -11.97
N PHE A 163 -7.78 3.93 -10.75
CA PHE A 163 -6.35 3.92 -10.50
C PHE A 163 -5.71 2.66 -11.09
N ILE A 164 -6.30 1.48 -10.84
CA ILE A 164 -5.88 0.20 -11.43
C ILE A 164 -5.89 0.27 -12.95
N GLN A 165 -6.95 0.82 -13.55
CA GLN A 165 -6.99 1.03 -15.00
C GLN A 165 -5.83 1.93 -15.48
N GLY A 166 -5.50 2.98 -14.72
CA GLY A 166 -4.37 3.86 -15.02
C GLY A 166 -3.02 3.15 -14.95
N VAL A 167 -2.83 2.25 -13.97
CA VAL A 167 -1.63 1.41 -13.82
C VAL A 167 -1.43 0.54 -15.06
N ILE A 168 -2.48 -0.18 -15.47
CA ILE A 168 -2.47 -1.04 -16.66
C ILE A 168 -2.18 -0.22 -17.93
N THR A 169 -2.86 0.91 -18.12
CA THR A 169 -2.65 1.79 -19.28
C THR A 169 -1.22 2.34 -19.35
N CYS A 170 -0.55 2.51 -18.20
CA CYS A 170 0.86 2.93 -18.16
C CYS A 170 1.85 1.80 -18.47
N GLY A 171 1.37 0.59 -18.77
CA GLY A 171 2.22 -0.57 -19.07
C GLY A 171 2.82 -1.24 -17.83
N ILE A 172 2.31 -0.93 -16.64
CA ILE A 172 2.77 -1.54 -15.39
C ILE A 172 2.06 -2.90 -15.23
N PRO A 173 2.79 -3.99 -14.93
CA PRO A 173 2.19 -5.31 -14.82
C PRO A 173 1.23 -5.39 -13.62
N LEU A 174 0.18 -6.21 -13.73
CA LEU A 174 -0.77 -6.44 -12.63
C LEU A 174 -0.10 -6.99 -11.37
N SER A 175 1.04 -7.67 -11.48
CA SER A 175 1.83 -8.13 -10.34
C SER A 175 2.40 -6.98 -9.49
N ALA A 176 2.38 -5.75 -9.99
CA ALA A 176 2.70 -4.55 -9.22
C ALA A 176 1.56 -4.09 -8.31
N LEU A 177 0.35 -4.64 -8.48
CA LEU A 177 -0.81 -4.32 -7.64
C LEU A 177 -1.02 -5.44 -6.63
N ILE A 178 -1.18 -5.06 -5.37
CA ILE A 178 -1.40 -5.98 -4.27
C ILE A 178 -2.53 -5.45 -3.40
N ILE A 179 -3.44 -6.33 -3.00
CA ILE A 179 -4.41 -6.05 -1.95
C ILE A 179 -3.93 -6.73 -0.67
N ILE A 180 -3.88 -5.97 0.41
CA ILE A 180 -3.64 -6.48 1.75
C ILE A 180 -4.97 -6.40 2.49
N GLU A 181 -5.69 -7.52 2.50
CA GLU A 181 -6.86 -7.66 3.35
C GLU A 181 -6.39 -7.94 4.78
N TRP A 182 -6.87 -7.17 5.74
CA TRP A 182 -6.49 -7.31 7.13
C TRP A 182 -7.68 -7.33 8.07
N ASP A 183 -7.50 -7.91 9.24
CA ASP A 183 -8.42 -7.77 10.36
C ASP A 183 -7.66 -7.93 11.68
N PHE A 184 -8.34 -7.74 12.80
CA PHE A 184 -7.77 -8.08 14.09
C PHE A 184 -7.62 -9.59 14.25
N GLN A 185 -6.60 -9.99 15.02
CA GLN A 185 -6.52 -11.32 15.59
C GLN A 185 -7.78 -11.60 16.43
N PRO A 186 -8.28 -12.85 16.43
CA PRO A 186 -9.40 -13.25 17.27
C PRO A 186 -9.17 -13.00 18.77
#